data_AF-A0A9D8L1Q8-F1
#
_entry.id   AF-A0A9D8L1Q8-F1
#
_cell.length_a   1.000
_cell.length_b   1.000
_cell.length_c   1.000
_cell.angle_alpha   90.00
_cell.angle_beta   90.00
_cell.angle_gamma   90.00
#
_symmetry.space_group_name_H-M   'P 1'
#
loop_
_entity.id
_entity.type
_entity.pdbx_description
1 polymer ?
#
loop_
_entity_poly.entity_id
_entity_poly.type
_entity_poly.pdbx_seq_one_letter_code
_entity_poly.pdbx_strand_id
1 'polypeptide(L)'
;FGRFTFAVDYYRYEQEGIIGLFGEGNALILDYVLRQQGGSNADVVRADPTADDIARYAGTGLDAAGKVLYVKDQYVNLEPQTVRGVDYTFRWASPETRAGRFDVTLNGTRLIEFYRQRSPALQALEDAKATGLVDPSIRVTGGGNLIGNGGNPQWKWSGTLTWRYQQLSVGASARYSSSFVENGLVLADGTPWTVKSQTLANAFVKYDLKGDGWMDGLSLKLGANNLANKRPPVSSDGFGYSSAVYQAYPRYWYVNVTKAF
;
A
#
# COMPACT_ATOMS: atom_id res chain seq x y z
N PHE A 1 -27.71 -26.33 13.21
CA PHE A 1 -27.02 -25.16 12.63
C PHE A 1 -25.78 -24.86 13.45
N GLY A 2 -24.70 -24.36 12.83
CA GLY A 2 -23.41 -24.13 13.51
C GLY A 2 -23.36 -22.86 14.37
N ARG A 3 -22.21 -22.55 14.96
CA ARG A 3 -21.96 -21.26 15.61
C ARG A 3 -21.52 -20.24 14.56
N PHE A 4 -22.14 -19.08 14.56
CA PHE A 4 -21.77 -17.99 13.67
C PHE A 4 -21.58 -16.70 14.46
N THR A 5 -20.66 -15.86 13.98
CA THR A 5 -20.43 -14.51 14.49
C THR A 5 -20.21 -13.61 13.30
N PHE A 6 -20.93 -12.50 13.27
CA PHE A 6 -20.72 -11.43 12.31
C PHE A 6 -20.55 -10.13 13.09
N ALA A 7 -19.51 -9.37 12.76
CA ALA A 7 -19.25 -8.07 13.33
C ALA A 7 -18.89 -7.09 12.21
N VAL A 8 -19.38 -5.87 12.37
CA VAL A 8 -19.05 -4.72 11.53
C VAL A 8 -18.71 -3.60 12.48
N ASP A 9 -17.52 -3.04 12.33
CA ASP A 9 -17.07 -1.91 13.12
C ASP A 9 -16.75 -0.75 12.19
N TYR A 10 -17.22 0.45 12.55
CA TYR A 10 -16.87 1.68 11.86
C TYR A 10 -15.92 2.46 12.75
N TYR A 11 -14.76 2.81 12.21
CA TYR A 11 -13.79 3.63 12.90
C TYR A 11 -13.60 4.97 12.21
N ARG A 12 -13.35 5.98 13.03
CA ARG A 12 -12.85 7.29 12.61
C ARG A 12 -11.81 7.74 13.61
N TYR A 13 -10.67 8.17 13.11
CA TYR A 13 -9.70 8.92 13.91
C TYR A 13 -9.11 10.05 13.09
N GLU A 14 -8.64 11.05 13.83
CA GLU A 14 -7.94 12.19 13.30
C GLU A 14 -6.53 12.19 13.89
N GLN A 15 -5.54 12.46 13.05
CA GLN A 15 -4.15 12.48 13.43
C GLN A 15 -3.58 13.87 13.17
N GLU A 16 -3.06 14.48 14.23
CA GLU A 16 -2.35 15.74 14.22
C GLU A 16 -0.87 15.52 14.58
N GLY A 17 -0.03 16.54 14.39
CA GLY A 17 1.40 16.46 14.72
C GLY A 17 2.16 15.45 13.86
N ILE A 18 1.72 15.23 12.63
CA ILE A 18 2.37 14.31 11.69
C ILE A 18 3.68 14.95 11.24
N ILE A 19 4.81 14.32 11.56
CA ILE A 19 6.10 14.74 11.04
C ILE A 19 6.31 14.10 9.67
N GLY A 20 6.60 14.93 8.66
CA GLY A 20 6.87 14.48 7.31
C GLY A 20 7.66 15.50 6.51
N LEU A 21 7.73 15.31 5.20
CA LEU A 21 8.48 16.16 4.28
C LEU A 21 7.51 16.93 3.39
N PHE A 22 7.88 18.16 3.02
CA PHE A 22 7.20 18.84 1.91
C PHE A 22 7.48 18.12 0.60
N GLY A 23 8.69 17.55 0.46
CA GLY A 23 9.08 16.72 -0.66
C GLY A 23 9.84 17.52 -1.72
N GLU A 24 10.98 16.98 -2.14
CA GLU A 24 11.81 17.52 -3.23
C GLU A 24 10.99 17.92 -4.47
N GLY A 25 10.12 17.03 -4.94
CA GLY A 25 9.29 17.29 -6.12
C GLY A 25 8.38 18.50 -5.94
N ASN A 26 7.72 18.63 -4.79
CA ASN A 26 6.86 19.79 -4.51
C ASN A 26 7.69 21.09 -4.41
N ALA A 27 8.89 21.03 -3.82
CA ALA A 27 9.79 22.18 -3.74
C ALA A 27 10.25 22.67 -5.12
N LEU A 28 10.54 21.74 -6.05
CA LEU A 28 10.90 22.06 -7.43
C LEU A 28 9.71 22.63 -8.23
N ILE A 29 8.51 22.09 -8.04
CA ILE A 29 7.30 22.64 -8.67
C ILE A 29 7.05 24.06 -8.16
N LEU A 30 7.22 24.30 -6.85
CA LEU A 30 7.09 25.63 -6.27
C LEU A 30 8.15 26.60 -6.82
N ASP A 31 9.41 26.18 -6.93
CA ASP A 31 10.47 27.00 -7.56
C ASP A 31 10.11 27.37 -9.00
N TYR A 32 9.58 26.41 -9.78
CA TYR A 32 9.12 26.66 -11.13
C TYR A 32 7.99 27.68 -11.22
N VAL A 33 6.97 27.58 -10.35
CA VAL A 33 5.87 28.56 -10.28
C VAL A 33 6.40 29.94 -9.91
N LEU A 34 7.23 30.03 -8.87
CA LEU A 34 7.80 31.30 -8.40
C LEU A 34 8.67 31.97 -9.47
N ARG A 35 9.47 31.19 -10.23
CA ARG A 35 10.31 31.71 -11.30
C ARG A 35 9.52 32.30 -12.45
N GLN A 36 8.38 31.73 -12.80
CA GLN A 36 7.47 32.33 -13.79
C GLN A 36 6.91 33.68 -13.33
N GLN A 37 6.99 33.98 -12.03
CA GLN A 37 6.50 35.20 -11.40
C GLN A 37 7.64 36.16 -10.99
N GLY A 38 8.88 35.90 -11.41
CA GLY A 38 10.05 36.72 -11.08
C GLY A 38 10.66 36.47 -9.69
N GLY A 39 10.30 35.36 -9.04
CA GLY A 39 10.84 34.92 -7.76
C GLY A 39 11.64 33.62 -7.83
N SER A 40 11.94 33.02 -6.68
CA SER A 40 12.53 31.68 -6.58
C SER A 40 12.22 31.05 -5.23
N ASN A 41 12.36 29.73 -5.13
CA ASN A 41 12.23 29.01 -3.85
C ASN A 41 13.59 28.88 -3.15
N ALA A 42 13.72 29.41 -1.92
CA ALA A 42 14.96 29.36 -1.14
C ALA A 42 15.41 27.94 -0.73
N ASP A 43 14.50 26.97 -0.79
CA ASP A 43 14.79 25.56 -0.55
C ASP A 43 15.38 24.86 -1.78
N VAL A 44 15.28 25.45 -2.96
CA VAL A 44 15.89 24.93 -4.20
C VAL A 44 17.19 25.69 -4.46
N VAL A 45 18.32 25.08 -4.08
CA VAL A 45 19.63 25.69 -4.27
C VAL A 45 20.16 25.36 -5.65
N ARG A 46 20.51 26.40 -6.40
CA ARG A 46 21.02 26.32 -7.77
C ARG A 46 22.41 26.95 -7.85
N ALA A 47 23.19 26.52 -8.84
CA ALA A 47 24.40 27.21 -9.22
C ALA A 47 24.07 28.55 -9.87
N ASP A 48 25.07 29.44 -9.96
CA ASP A 48 24.97 30.62 -10.81
C ASP A 48 24.72 30.20 -12.27
N PRO A 49 23.91 30.95 -13.03
CA PRO A 49 23.60 30.62 -14.40
C PRO A 49 24.86 30.71 -15.27
N THR A 50 25.08 29.69 -16.11
CA THR A 50 26.17 29.70 -17.09
C THR A 50 25.82 30.61 -18.28
N ALA A 51 26.80 30.91 -19.13
CA ALA A 51 26.55 31.66 -20.37
C ALA A 51 25.51 30.96 -21.27
N ASP A 52 25.52 29.62 -21.31
CA ASP A 52 24.53 28.84 -22.06
C ASP A 52 23.13 28.94 -21.45
N ASP A 53 23.01 28.94 -20.11
CA ASP A 53 21.72 29.13 -19.44
C ASP A 53 21.17 30.53 -19.74
N ILE A 54 22.00 31.57 -19.63
CA ILE A 54 21.61 32.94 -19.97
C ILE A 54 21.13 33.01 -21.42
N ALA A 55 21.83 32.37 -22.36
CA ALA A 55 21.44 32.33 -23.77
C ALA A 55 20.11 31.60 -23.99
N ARG A 56 19.83 30.50 -23.26
CA ARG A 56 18.53 29.79 -23.34
C ARG A 56 17.36 30.61 -22.81
N TYR A 57 17.60 31.45 -21.81
CA TYR A 57 16.57 32.31 -21.20
C TYR A 57 16.34 33.62 -21.99
N ALA A 58 17.25 33.98 -22.89
CA ALA A 58 17.13 35.20 -23.69
C ALA A 58 15.81 35.22 -24.48
N GLY A 59 15.04 36.31 -24.36
CA GLY A 59 13.76 36.49 -25.03
C GLY A 59 12.56 35.82 -24.35
N THR A 60 12.75 35.09 -23.25
CA THR A 60 11.65 34.48 -22.48
C THR A 60 10.99 35.45 -21.49
N GLY A 61 11.69 36.53 -21.09
CA GLY A 61 11.27 37.44 -20.03
C GLY A 61 11.48 36.91 -18.61
N LEU A 62 12.11 35.74 -18.45
CA LEU A 62 12.42 35.11 -17.17
C LEU A 62 13.88 35.32 -16.77
N ASP A 63 14.15 35.41 -15.47
CA ASP A 63 15.50 35.43 -14.92
C ASP A 63 16.21 34.09 -15.16
N ALA A 64 17.46 34.17 -15.66
CA ALA A 64 18.25 32.98 -15.95
C ALA A 64 18.52 32.16 -14.69
N ALA A 65 18.32 30.83 -14.80
CA ALA A 65 18.51 29.90 -13.70
C ALA A 65 19.65 28.92 -14.03
N GLY A 66 20.58 28.73 -13.10
CA GLY A 66 21.54 27.63 -13.19
C GLY A 66 20.95 26.28 -12.81
N LYS A 67 21.77 25.24 -12.96
CA LYS A 67 21.44 23.87 -12.58
C LYS A 67 21.09 23.75 -11.09
N VAL A 68 20.07 22.95 -10.77
CA VAL A 68 19.78 22.56 -9.38
C VAL A 68 20.94 21.76 -8.82
N LEU A 69 21.48 22.23 -7.69
CA LEU A 69 22.55 21.56 -6.95
C LEU A 69 21.96 20.58 -5.93
N TYR A 70 21.00 21.06 -5.13
CA TYR A 70 20.30 20.27 -4.13
C TYR A 70 19.01 20.97 -3.70
N VAL A 71 18.12 20.21 -3.07
CA VAL A 71 16.90 20.71 -2.44
C VAL A 71 16.98 20.49 -0.94
N LYS A 72 16.66 21.52 -0.15
CA LYS A 72 16.56 21.44 1.30
C LYS A 72 15.19 20.88 1.68
N ASP A 73 15.09 19.55 1.74
CA ASP A 73 13.86 18.89 2.17
C ASP A 73 13.93 18.60 3.68
N GLN A 74 13.36 19.50 4.48
CA GLN A 74 13.38 19.42 5.94
C GLN A 74 12.10 18.78 6.48
N TYR A 75 12.22 18.12 7.63
CA TYR A 75 11.05 17.64 8.35
C TYR A 75 10.20 18.82 8.84
N VAL A 76 8.92 18.78 8.51
CA VAL A 76 7.91 19.75 8.90
C VAL A 76 6.74 19.04 9.56
N ASN A 77 5.96 19.81 10.33
CA ASN A 77 4.65 19.35 10.75
C ASN A 77 3.71 19.43 9.55
N LEU A 78 3.20 18.28 9.13
CA LEU A 78 2.18 18.18 8.12
C LEU A 78 0.82 18.50 8.72
N GLU A 79 -0.09 18.88 7.83
CA GLU A 79 -1.48 19.14 8.17
C GLU A 79 -2.18 17.90 8.74
N PRO A 80 -3.28 18.10 9.50
CA PRO A 80 -4.08 17.01 10.03
C PRO A 80 -4.58 16.04 8.95
N GLN A 81 -4.77 14.80 9.37
CA GLN A 81 -5.27 13.74 8.52
C GLN A 81 -6.44 13.01 9.18
N THR A 82 -7.52 12.81 8.44
CA THR A 82 -8.65 12.00 8.88
C THR A 82 -8.62 10.64 8.20
N VAL A 83 -8.82 9.58 8.98
CA VAL A 83 -9.00 8.22 8.48
C VAL A 83 -10.33 7.67 8.96
N ARG A 84 -11.13 7.17 8.01
CA ARG A 84 -12.40 6.48 8.25
C ARG A 84 -12.40 5.15 7.53
N GLY A 85 -12.95 4.13 8.16
CA GLY A 85 -13.10 2.84 7.53
C GLY A 85 -14.13 1.96 8.22
N VAL A 86 -14.33 0.80 7.60
CA VAL A 86 -15.19 -0.24 8.13
C VAL A 86 -14.42 -1.54 8.15
N ASP A 87 -14.42 -2.20 9.30
CA ASP A 87 -13.89 -3.54 9.49
C ASP A 87 -15.03 -4.55 9.55
N TYR A 88 -14.87 -5.64 8.82
CA TYR A 88 -15.80 -6.74 8.71
C TYR A 88 -15.15 -7.99 9.29
N THR A 89 -15.88 -8.70 10.15
CA THR A 89 -15.48 -10.01 10.63
C THR A 89 -16.64 -10.98 10.50
N PHE A 90 -16.40 -12.09 9.82
CA PHE A 90 -17.30 -13.22 9.77
C PHE A 90 -16.57 -14.47 10.25
N ARG A 91 -17.18 -15.17 11.21
CA ARG A 91 -16.72 -16.47 11.68
C ARG A 91 -17.87 -17.44 11.66
N TRP A 92 -17.62 -18.62 11.12
CA TRP A 92 -18.59 -19.71 11.13
C TRP A 92 -17.91 -21.02 11.45
N ALA A 93 -18.55 -21.78 12.33
CA ALA A 93 -18.12 -23.08 12.78
C ALA A 93 -19.32 -24.02 12.64
N SER A 94 -19.25 -24.98 11.72
CA SER A 94 -20.31 -25.98 11.58
C SER A 94 -20.43 -26.83 12.85
N PRO A 95 -21.58 -27.48 13.08
CA PRO A 95 -21.63 -28.63 13.97
C PRO A 95 -20.72 -29.75 13.44
N GLU A 96 -20.47 -30.77 14.26
CA GLU A 96 -19.98 -32.04 13.73
C GLU A 96 -21.08 -32.64 12.83
N THR A 97 -20.71 -33.02 11.61
CA THR A 97 -21.63 -33.65 10.65
C THR A 97 -21.04 -34.96 10.14
N ARG A 98 -21.85 -35.74 9.41
CA ARG A 98 -21.33 -36.93 8.70
C ARG A 98 -20.18 -36.62 7.71
N ALA A 99 -20.11 -35.38 7.24
CA ALA A 99 -19.06 -34.89 6.35
C ALA A 99 -17.92 -34.22 7.13
N GLY A 100 -17.93 -34.24 8.47
CA GLY A 100 -16.96 -33.55 9.33
C GLY A 100 -17.39 -32.15 9.74
N ARG A 101 -16.40 -31.37 10.17
CA ARG A 101 -16.54 -30.02 10.73
C ARG A 101 -15.81 -28.98 9.90
N PHE A 102 -16.47 -27.86 9.65
CA PHE A 102 -15.93 -26.73 8.91
C PHE A 102 -15.77 -25.52 9.82
N ASP A 103 -14.62 -24.84 9.73
CA ASP A 103 -14.38 -23.53 10.31
C ASP A 103 -14.02 -22.55 9.20
N VAL A 104 -14.74 -21.45 9.12
CA VAL A 104 -14.50 -20.35 8.20
C VAL A 104 -14.28 -19.08 9.00
N THR A 105 -13.23 -18.34 8.67
CA THR A 105 -13.05 -16.97 9.13
C THR A 105 -12.78 -16.09 7.93
N LEU A 106 -13.46 -14.95 7.83
CA LEU A 106 -13.22 -13.91 6.85
C LEU A 106 -13.09 -12.59 7.61
N ASN A 107 -12.01 -11.86 7.38
CA ASN A 107 -11.82 -10.50 7.89
C ASN A 107 -11.58 -9.57 6.71
N GLY A 108 -12.21 -8.40 6.70
CA GLY A 108 -12.02 -7.39 5.67
C GLY A 108 -11.93 -6.00 6.26
N THR A 109 -11.16 -5.14 5.62
CA THR A 109 -11.09 -3.72 5.95
C THR A 109 -11.34 -2.93 4.68
N ARG A 110 -12.20 -1.91 4.79
CA ARG A 110 -12.43 -0.92 3.75
C ARG A 110 -12.10 0.47 4.26
N LEU A 111 -11.23 1.17 3.54
CA LEU A 111 -11.06 2.61 3.75
C LEU A 111 -12.22 3.37 3.06
N ILE A 112 -12.89 4.22 3.84
CA ILE A 112 -13.91 5.17 3.36
C ILE A 112 -13.25 6.53 3.13
N GLU A 113 -12.42 6.96 4.06
CA GLU A 113 -11.60 8.17 3.93
C GLU A 113 -10.20 7.91 4.43
N PHE A 114 -9.23 8.42 3.70
CA PHE A 114 -7.87 8.58 4.16
C PHE A 114 -7.41 9.86 3.51
N TYR A 115 -7.71 10.99 4.17
CA TYR A 115 -7.51 12.31 3.60
C TYR A 115 -6.58 13.11 4.48
N ARG A 116 -5.53 13.67 3.90
CA ARG A 116 -4.66 14.63 4.56
C ARG A 116 -4.94 16.01 4.02
N GLN A 117 -5.16 16.97 4.90
CA GLN A 117 -5.34 18.35 4.47
C GLN A 117 -4.08 18.83 3.72
N ARG A 118 -4.29 19.65 2.69
CA ARG A 118 -3.17 20.26 1.97
C ARG A 118 -2.70 21.48 2.75
N SER A 119 -1.38 21.62 2.91
CA SER A 119 -0.82 22.85 3.45
C SER A 119 -1.08 24.01 2.47
N PRO A 120 -1.01 25.27 2.93
CA PRO A 120 -1.18 26.42 2.04
C PRO A 120 -0.26 26.38 0.81
N ALA A 121 0.98 25.91 0.99
CA ALA A 121 1.93 25.73 -0.11
C ALA A 121 1.46 24.66 -1.11
N LEU A 122 0.99 23.50 -0.65
CA LEU A 122 0.46 22.46 -1.54
C LEU A 122 -0.82 22.91 -2.26
N GLN A 123 -1.68 23.67 -1.58
CA GLN A 123 -2.88 24.22 -2.20
C GLN A 123 -2.54 25.21 -3.32
N ALA A 124 -1.55 26.10 -3.09
CA ALA A 124 -1.08 27.03 -4.11
C ALA A 124 -0.55 26.30 -5.37
N LEU A 125 0.09 25.14 -5.22
CA LEU A 125 0.54 24.33 -6.36
C LEU A 125 -0.62 23.73 -7.16
N GLU A 126 -1.68 23.29 -6.48
CA GLU A 126 -2.87 22.77 -7.17
C GLU A 126 -3.65 23.90 -7.86
N ASP A 127 -3.73 25.07 -7.24
CA ASP A 127 -4.32 26.27 -7.84
C ASP A 127 -3.51 26.72 -9.08
N ALA A 128 -2.18 26.62 -9.03
CA ALA A 128 -1.30 26.89 -10.17
C ALA A 128 -1.54 25.94 -11.36
N LYS A 129 -2.05 24.73 -11.14
CA LYS A 129 -2.50 23.87 -12.24
C LYS A 129 -3.78 24.39 -12.88
N ALA A 130 -4.72 24.85 -12.06
CA ALA A 130 -6.00 25.37 -12.55
C ALA A 130 -5.82 26.62 -13.43
N THR A 131 -4.76 27.40 -13.18
CA THR A 131 -4.39 28.57 -13.99
C THR A 131 -3.49 28.23 -15.19
N GLY A 132 -3.07 26.97 -15.34
CA GLY A 132 -2.18 26.52 -16.41
C GLY A 132 -0.70 26.86 -16.20
N LEU A 133 -0.32 27.40 -15.04
CA LEU A 133 1.08 27.66 -14.70
C LEU A 133 1.86 26.38 -14.44
N VAL A 134 1.19 25.32 -13.99
CA VAL A 134 1.74 23.97 -13.80
C VAL A 134 0.97 23.01 -14.70
N ASP A 135 1.69 22.16 -15.43
CA ASP A 135 1.05 21.13 -16.26
C ASP A 135 0.16 20.21 -15.38
N PRO A 136 -1.12 19.99 -15.75
CA PRO A 136 -2.04 19.17 -14.96
C PRO A 136 -1.57 17.73 -14.71
N SER A 137 -0.69 17.19 -15.55
CA SER A 137 -0.10 15.86 -15.38
C SER A 137 0.96 15.79 -14.26
N ILE A 138 1.50 16.92 -13.84
CA ILE A 138 2.47 16.98 -12.74
C ILE A 138 1.76 16.63 -11.43
N ARG A 139 2.25 15.62 -10.72
CA ARG A 139 1.64 15.17 -9.48
C ARG A 139 2.13 16.01 -8.29
N VAL A 140 1.20 16.62 -7.57
CA VAL A 140 1.46 17.22 -6.25
C VAL A 140 1.17 16.15 -5.21
N THR A 141 2.12 15.90 -4.31
CA THR A 141 2.02 14.82 -3.31
C THR A 141 2.00 15.38 -1.89
N GLY A 142 1.78 14.54 -0.87
CA GLY A 142 1.84 14.96 0.53
C GLY A 142 0.54 15.51 1.12
N GLY A 143 -0.54 15.62 0.32
CA GLY A 143 -1.88 15.99 0.76
C GLY A 143 -2.96 15.45 -0.18
N GLY A 144 -4.23 15.65 0.18
CA GLY A 144 -5.38 15.15 -0.57
C GLY A 144 -5.82 13.74 -0.19
N ASN A 145 -6.49 13.06 -1.12
CA ASN A 145 -6.97 11.69 -0.92
C ASN A 145 -5.83 10.68 -1.10
N LEU A 146 -5.61 9.87 -0.06
CA LEU A 146 -4.56 8.87 0.02
C LEU A 146 -5.09 7.46 -0.23
N ILE A 147 -6.41 7.25 -0.32
CA ILE A 147 -6.99 5.95 -0.67
C ILE A 147 -6.60 5.57 -2.11
N GLY A 148 -6.12 4.35 -2.27
CA GLY A 148 -5.69 3.83 -3.57
C GLY A 148 -4.42 4.49 -4.08
N ASN A 149 -3.63 5.12 -3.21
CA ASN A 149 -2.46 5.89 -3.59
C ASN A 149 -1.26 5.53 -2.70
N GLY A 150 -0.09 5.26 -3.31
CA GLY A 150 1.18 5.14 -2.59
C GLY A 150 1.21 4.01 -1.56
N GLY A 151 0.60 2.86 -1.88
CA GLY A 151 0.57 1.70 -0.99
C GLY A 151 -0.60 1.65 0.00
N ASN A 152 -1.63 2.50 -0.17
CA ASN A 152 -2.84 2.49 0.65
C ASN A 152 -4.04 1.83 -0.10
N PRO A 153 -4.07 0.49 -0.28
CA PRO A 153 -5.17 -0.15 -0.97
C PRO A 153 -6.50 0.09 -0.25
N GLN A 154 -7.56 0.42 -0.99
CA GLN A 154 -8.89 0.66 -0.43
C GLN A 154 -9.46 -0.56 0.30
N TRP A 155 -9.16 -1.75 -0.20
CA TRP A 155 -9.67 -3.01 0.34
C TRP A 155 -8.53 -3.95 0.69
N LYS A 156 -8.61 -4.54 1.88
CA LYS A 156 -7.82 -5.69 2.29
C LYS A 156 -8.75 -6.77 2.82
N TRP A 157 -8.52 -8.01 2.41
CA TRP A 157 -9.29 -9.16 2.89
C TRP A 157 -8.34 -10.28 3.30
N SER A 158 -8.73 -11.04 4.31
CA SER A 158 -8.07 -12.28 4.69
C SER A 158 -9.13 -13.33 5.02
N GLY A 159 -8.86 -14.57 4.65
CA GLY A 159 -9.78 -15.66 4.87
C GLY A 159 -9.06 -16.95 5.23
N THR A 160 -9.70 -17.77 6.06
CA THR A 160 -9.29 -19.14 6.36
C THR A 160 -10.51 -20.05 6.26
N LEU A 161 -10.27 -21.24 5.73
CA LEU A 161 -11.20 -22.36 5.73
C LEU A 161 -10.44 -23.57 6.28
N THR A 162 -10.98 -24.24 7.28
CA THR A 162 -10.47 -25.52 7.74
C THR A 162 -11.60 -26.53 7.78
N TRP A 163 -11.37 -27.69 7.18
CA TRP A 163 -12.23 -28.85 7.25
C TRP A 163 -11.54 -29.92 8.08
N ARG A 164 -12.26 -30.53 9.02
CA ARG A 164 -11.76 -31.63 9.84
C ARG A 164 -12.71 -32.80 9.76
N TYR A 165 -12.16 -33.99 9.55
CA TYR A 165 -12.90 -35.24 9.53
C TYR A 165 -12.03 -36.32 10.16
N GLN A 166 -12.44 -36.79 11.34
CA GLN A 166 -11.68 -37.77 12.12
C GLN A 166 -10.21 -37.31 12.32
N GLN A 167 -9.23 -38.07 11.82
CA GLN A 167 -7.79 -37.76 11.90
C GLN A 167 -7.32 -36.77 10.82
N LEU A 168 -8.15 -36.47 9.83
CA LEU A 168 -7.78 -35.63 8.69
C LEU A 168 -8.20 -34.18 8.92
N SER A 169 -7.28 -33.25 8.68
CA SER A 169 -7.56 -31.82 8.64
C SER A 169 -7.02 -31.23 7.32
N VAL A 170 -7.88 -30.57 6.55
CA VAL A 170 -7.50 -29.82 5.35
C VAL A 170 -7.77 -28.35 5.61
N GLY A 171 -6.82 -27.49 5.30
CA GLY A 171 -6.99 -26.06 5.47
C GLY A 171 -6.51 -25.26 4.28
N ALA A 172 -7.18 -24.14 4.03
CA ALA A 172 -6.80 -23.13 3.05
C ALA A 172 -6.85 -21.74 3.71
N SER A 173 -6.00 -20.84 3.24
CA SER A 173 -6.05 -19.43 3.61
C SER A 173 -5.77 -18.56 2.40
N ALA A 174 -6.34 -17.36 2.38
CA ALA A 174 -6.11 -16.38 1.35
C ALA A 174 -5.96 -14.99 1.94
N ARG A 175 -5.12 -14.15 1.31
CA ARG A 175 -4.99 -12.73 1.60
C ARG A 175 -5.12 -11.95 0.30
N TYR A 176 -5.92 -10.90 0.30
CA TYR A 176 -6.16 -10.01 -0.84
C TYR A 176 -5.87 -8.56 -0.47
N SER A 177 -5.32 -7.82 -1.43
CA SER A 177 -5.22 -6.36 -1.39
C SER A 177 -5.63 -5.80 -2.75
N SER A 178 -6.47 -4.77 -2.75
CA SER A 178 -6.89 -4.10 -3.99
C SER A 178 -5.74 -3.35 -4.66
N SER A 179 -5.96 -2.93 -5.90
CA SER A 179 -5.00 -2.09 -6.62
C SER A 179 -4.85 -0.71 -5.97
N PHE A 180 -3.75 -0.05 -6.29
CA PHE A 180 -3.46 1.34 -5.97
C PHE A 180 -2.55 1.92 -7.06
N VAL A 181 -2.44 3.24 -7.14
CA VAL A 181 -1.54 3.93 -8.06
C VAL A 181 -0.22 4.32 -7.39
N GLU A 182 0.86 4.29 -8.17
CA GLU A 182 2.19 4.77 -7.78
C GLU A 182 2.21 6.30 -7.70
N ASN A 183 3.08 6.84 -6.85
CA ASN A 183 3.35 8.29 -6.78
C ASN A 183 4.49 8.74 -7.71
N GLY A 184 5.46 7.87 -7.98
CA GLY A 184 6.69 8.20 -8.72
C GLY A 184 6.74 7.68 -10.16
N LEU A 185 5.70 6.98 -10.63
CA LEU A 185 5.70 6.35 -11.95
C LEU A 185 4.43 6.67 -12.72
N VAL A 186 4.61 7.15 -13.94
CA VAL A 186 3.56 7.46 -14.92
C VAL A 186 3.85 6.74 -16.24
N LEU A 187 2.81 6.41 -16.98
CA LEU A 187 2.89 5.93 -18.36
C LEU A 187 3.25 7.07 -19.30
N ALA A 188 3.60 6.74 -20.56
CA ALA A 188 3.96 7.73 -21.57
C ALA A 188 2.85 8.75 -21.89
N ASP A 189 1.60 8.40 -21.59
CA ASP A 189 0.42 9.27 -21.74
C ASP A 189 0.10 10.08 -20.48
N GLY A 190 0.96 10.04 -19.44
CA GLY A 190 0.77 10.73 -18.17
C GLY A 190 -0.11 9.99 -17.16
N THR A 191 -0.69 8.83 -17.51
CA THR A 191 -1.52 8.05 -16.59
C THR A 191 -0.67 7.46 -15.45
N PRO A 192 -1.05 7.63 -14.17
CA PRO A 192 -0.33 7.00 -13.06
C PRO A 192 -0.27 5.47 -13.20
N TRP A 193 0.91 4.90 -12.96
CA TRP A 193 1.07 3.45 -12.97
C TRP A 193 0.20 2.81 -11.90
N THR A 194 -0.59 1.81 -12.29
CA THR A 194 -1.45 1.06 -11.36
C THR A 194 -0.77 -0.23 -10.94
N VAL A 195 -0.47 -0.34 -9.64
CA VAL A 195 -0.09 -1.59 -9.01
C VAL A 195 -1.32 -2.48 -8.90
N LYS A 196 -1.25 -3.65 -9.54
CA LYS A 196 -2.39 -4.57 -9.66
C LYS A 196 -2.80 -5.13 -8.31
N SER A 197 -4.09 -5.43 -8.15
CA SER A 197 -4.56 -6.19 -6.99
C SER A 197 -3.93 -7.58 -6.95
N GLN A 198 -3.80 -8.16 -5.76
CA GLN A 198 -3.22 -9.49 -5.60
C GLN A 198 -3.97 -10.29 -4.56
N THR A 199 -4.19 -11.57 -4.87
CA THR A 199 -4.60 -12.60 -3.91
C THR A 199 -3.52 -13.66 -3.81
N LEU A 200 -2.98 -13.88 -2.60
CA LEU A 200 -2.10 -15.00 -2.27
C LEU A 200 -2.88 -16.05 -1.49
N ALA A 201 -2.78 -17.30 -1.92
CA ALA A 201 -3.47 -18.44 -1.31
C ALA A 201 -2.47 -19.51 -0.86
N ASN A 202 -2.75 -20.11 0.30
CA ASN A 202 -1.97 -21.19 0.91
C ASN A 202 -2.91 -22.35 1.25
N ALA A 203 -2.40 -23.58 1.26
CA ALA A 203 -3.15 -24.73 1.73
C ALA A 203 -2.28 -25.73 2.48
N PHE A 204 -2.93 -26.60 3.25
CA PHE A 204 -2.30 -27.72 3.92
C PHE A 204 -3.25 -28.91 4.05
N VAL A 205 -2.67 -30.09 4.20
CA VAL A 205 -3.30 -31.31 4.67
C VAL A 205 -2.52 -31.78 5.90
N LYS A 206 -3.24 -32.18 6.93
CA LYS A 206 -2.70 -32.64 8.21
C LYS A 206 -3.40 -33.95 8.58
N TYR A 207 -2.63 -34.91 9.08
CA TYR A 207 -3.13 -36.18 9.59
C TYR A 207 -2.61 -36.42 11.00
N ASP A 208 -3.53 -36.67 11.94
CA ASP A 208 -3.23 -36.96 13.34
C ASP A 208 -3.24 -38.49 13.55
N LEU A 209 -2.07 -39.08 13.78
CA LEU A 209 -1.96 -40.52 13.99
C LEU A 209 -2.59 -40.91 15.33
N LYS A 210 -3.38 -41.98 15.31
CA LYS A 210 -3.94 -42.61 16.51
C LYS A 210 -3.41 -44.04 16.60
N GLY A 211 -2.89 -44.41 17.75
CA GLY A 211 -2.37 -45.74 18.04
C GLY A 211 -1.72 -45.78 19.42
N ASP A 212 -1.30 -46.95 19.85
CA ASP A 212 -0.62 -47.12 21.14
C ASP A 212 0.90 -46.93 21.00
N GLY A 213 1.55 -46.42 22.05
CA GLY A 213 3.00 -46.29 22.13
C GLY A 213 3.55 -45.03 21.44
N TRP A 214 4.66 -45.16 20.72
CA TRP A 214 5.43 -44.00 20.24
C TRP A 214 4.71 -43.16 19.19
N MET A 215 3.73 -43.72 18.47
CA MET A 215 2.96 -43.01 17.44
C MET A 215 1.80 -42.18 18.02
N ASP A 216 1.40 -42.41 19.28
CA ASP A 216 0.28 -41.68 19.87
C ASP A 216 0.56 -40.17 19.92
N GLY A 217 -0.42 -39.31 19.63
CA GLY A 217 -0.19 -37.87 19.62
C GLY A 217 0.82 -37.37 18.56
N LEU A 218 1.23 -38.22 17.60
CA LEU A 218 2.03 -37.82 16.45
C LEU A 218 1.13 -37.20 15.36
N SER A 219 1.62 -36.13 14.75
CA SER A 219 0.91 -35.38 13.73
C SER A 219 1.82 -35.03 12.56
N LEU A 220 1.36 -35.29 11.35
CA LEU A 220 2.06 -34.98 10.11
C LEU A 220 1.25 -33.95 9.31
N LYS A 221 1.89 -32.84 8.94
CA LYS A 221 1.28 -31.79 8.12
C LYS A 221 2.13 -31.49 6.91
N LEU A 222 1.54 -31.61 5.73
CA LEU A 222 2.11 -31.16 4.46
C LEU A 222 1.39 -29.88 4.03
N GLY A 223 2.13 -28.82 3.72
CA GLY A 223 1.54 -27.58 3.26
C GLY A 223 2.31 -26.92 2.13
N ALA A 224 1.63 -26.00 1.46
CA ALA A 224 2.20 -25.14 0.43
C ALA A 224 1.74 -23.70 0.65
N ASN A 225 2.70 -22.79 0.66
CA ASN A 225 2.45 -21.35 0.65
C ASN A 225 2.57 -20.81 -0.77
N ASN A 226 1.77 -19.80 -1.11
CA ASN A 226 1.67 -19.22 -2.44
C ASN A 226 1.40 -20.28 -3.53
N LEU A 227 0.26 -20.96 -3.44
CA LEU A 227 -0.13 -22.09 -4.31
C LEU A 227 -0.02 -21.78 -5.81
N ALA A 228 -0.43 -20.56 -6.19
CA ALA A 228 -0.41 -20.07 -7.56
C ALA A 228 0.97 -19.53 -8.01
N ASN A 229 1.99 -19.61 -7.15
CA ASN A 229 3.35 -19.11 -7.39
C ASN A 229 3.37 -17.66 -7.92
N LYS A 230 2.53 -16.80 -7.35
CA LYS A 230 2.42 -15.41 -7.77
C LYS A 230 3.60 -14.61 -7.27
N ARG A 231 4.18 -13.80 -8.15
CA ARG A 231 5.13 -12.74 -7.78
C ARG A 231 4.36 -11.49 -7.31
N PRO A 232 4.96 -10.66 -6.44
CA PRO A 232 4.42 -9.34 -6.12
C PRO A 232 4.11 -8.54 -7.40
N PRO A 233 3.03 -7.75 -7.41
CA PRO A 233 2.80 -6.74 -8.44
C PRO A 233 3.97 -5.74 -8.49
N VAL A 234 4.35 -5.32 -9.69
CA VAL A 234 5.47 -4.41 -9.92
C VAL A 234 5.11 -2.99 -9.47
N SER A 235 6.04 -2.33 -8.77
CA SER A 235 6.00 -0.91 -8.41
C SER A 235 7.37 -0.24 -8.60
N SER A 236 7.41 1.09 -8.44
CA SER A 236 8.66 1.87 -8.48
C SER A 236 9.47 1.85 -7.17
N ASP A 237 9.00 1.16 -6.13
CA ASP A 237 9.73 0.97 -4.87
C ASP A 237 11.09 0.30 -5.11
N GLY A 238 12.03 0.46 -4.17
CA GLY A 238 13.42 -0.01 -4.32
C GLY A 238 13.59 -1.51 -4.58
N PHE A 239 12.62 -2.35 -4.19
CA PHE A 239 12.64 -3.80 -4.47
C PHE A 239 11.89 -4.19 -5.76
N GLY A 240 11.37 -3.23 -6.52
CA GLY A 240 10.52 -3.44 -7.68
C GLY A 240 9.07 -3.85 -7.33
N TYR A 241 8.70 -3.80 -6.05
CA TYR A 241 7.35 -4.03 -5.54
C TYR A 241 7.17 -3.35 -4.18
N SER A 242 5.92 -3.04 -3.80
CA SER A 242 5.64 -2.42 -2.51
C SER A 242 5.75 -3.42 -1.37
N SER A 243 6.84 -3.36 -0.60
CA SER A 243 7.11 -4.23 0.54
C SER A 243 6.20 -3.96 1.75
N ALA A 244 5.56 -2.78 1.79
CA ALA A 244 4.55 -2.46 2.79
C ALA A 244 3.23 -3.22 2.57
N VAL A 245 2.94 -3.61 1.31
CA VAL A 245 1.67 -4.26 0.93
C VAL A 245 1.85 -5.74 0.62
N TYR A 246 2.92 -6.11 -0.09
CA TYR A 246 3.13 -7.45 -0.63
C TYR A 246 4.37 -8.14 -0.05
N GLN A 247 4.40 -9.46 -0.17
CA GLN A 247 5.54 -10.30 0.21
C GLN A 247 6.10 -11.02 -1.01
N ALA A 248 7.43 -11.10 -1.14
CA ALA A 248 8.12 -11.72 -2.27
C ALA A 248 8.41 -13.22 -2.09
N TYR A 249 7.67 -13.93 -1.23
CA TYR A 249 7.90 -15.36 -1.06
C TYR A 249 7.40 -16.15 -2.27
N PRO A 250 8.27 -16.94 -2.93
CA PRO A 250 7.83 -17.84 -3.99
C PRO A 250 6.94 -18.94 -3.42
N ARG A 251 6.37 -19.77 -4.29
CA ARG A 251 5.75 -21.01 -3.83
C ARG A 251 6.80 -21.88 -3.14
N TYR A 252 6.48 -22.33 -1.93
CA TYR A 252 7.27 -23.33 -1.23
C TYR A 252 6.38 -24.33 -0.51
N TRP A 253 6.92 -25.54 -0.37
CA TRP A 253 6.30 -26.65 0.33
C TRP A 253 7.00 -26.84 1.67
N TYR A 254 6.26 -27.31 2.66
CA TYR A 254 6.82 -27.61 3.97
C TYR A 254 6.15 -28.85 4.57
N VAL A 255 6.91 -29.56 5.40
CA VAL A 255 6.43 -30.67 6.21
C VAL A 255 6.67 -30.31 7.67
N ASN A 256 5.63 -30.40 8.49
CA ASN A 256 5.74 -30.26 9.93
C ASN A 256 5.39 -31.60 10.58
N VAL A 257 6.23 -32.02 11.53
CA VAL A 257 6.00 -33.17 12.39
C VAL A 257 5.85 -32.66 13.81
N THR A 258 4.80 -33.08 14.51
CA THR A 258 4.54 -32.67 15.90
C THR A 258 4.20 -33.89 16.73
N LYS A 259 4.78 -34.00 17.94
CA LYS A 259 4.50 -35.05 18.92
C LYS A 259 4.06 -34.40 20.23
N ALA A 260 2.88 -34.76 20.72
CA ALA A 260 2.45 -34.44 22.08
C ALA A 260 2.90 -35.55 23.04
N PHE A 261 3.27 -35.18 24.28
CA PHE A 261 3.65 -36.08 25.37
C PHE A 261 2.67 -35.97 26.53
#